data_AF-A0A1V3IED9-F1
#
_entry.id   AF-A0A1V3IED9-F1
#
_cell.length_a   1.000
_cell.length_b   1.000
_cell.length_c   1.000
_cell.angle_alpha   90.00
_cell.angle_beta   90.00
_cell.angle_gamma   90.00
#
_symmetry.space_group_name_H-M   'P 1'
#
loop_
_entity.id
_entity.type
_entity.pdbx_description
1 polymer ?
#
loop_
_entity_poly.entity_id
_entity_poly.type
_entity_poly.pdbx_seq_one_letter_code
_entity_poly.pdbx_strand_id
1 'polypeptide(L)'
;MINRISRCMTTLVSRYMPEPLVLAVLLSIVIFFCAWGFTDNTPVQLVNMWGDGFWNLLSFSMQMAMVVVTGNALASAPQIRRFLGITASIAKTPAQGVMLVTFMSALACAINWGFGLVVGAMFAKEVARRIRGTDYALLIACAYIGFMTWGGGFSGSMPLQAATPNNPIAHLISSESNPLGIVPVSQTLFTGYNIFIILMLLVSLPFITRMMNPKGEDVRNVDPKLLQADPDFSKTLDENATFAERIEESRLLAYVIAGTGFSYLALTFFKNGFSLTINSVNLIFLMTGILLHGSPAAYVRAITNAARSTAGILIQFPFYAGMQLMMEHSGLGGMITEFFVNISSKDTFPLLTFFSSALVNFAVPSGGGHWVVQGPFVIPAALSLEADLGKSVMAIAYGDMWANMAQPFWALPALGIAGLGVRDIMGYCMTALIFTTPIFVIGLYFL
;
A
#
# COMPACT_ATOMS: atom_id res chain seq x y z
N MET A 1 20.55 18.15 -8.86
CA MET A 1 20.90 16.73 -8.88
C MET A 1 19.66 15.84 -8.89
N ILE A 2 18.81 15.87 -7.86
CA ILE A 2 17.59 15.02 -7.74
C ILE A 2 16.71 15.06 -8.98
N ASN A 3 16.33 16.24 -9.49
CA ASN A 3 15.55 16.37 -10.72
C ASN A 3 16.20 15.69 -11.95
N ARG A 4 17.54 15.69 -12.09
CA ARG A 4 18.22 14.99 -13.19
C ARG A 4 18.12 13.47 -13.05
N ILE A 5 18.33 12.96 -11.84
CA ILE A 5 18.18 11.53 -11.52
C ILE A 5 16.73 11.11 -11.76
N SER A 6 15.77 11.92 -11.29
CA SER A 6 14.34 11.70 -11.54
C SER A 6 14.01 11.59 -13.02
N ARG A 7 14.49 12.52 -13.85
CA ARG A 7 14.28 12.43 -15.30
C ARG A 7 14.92 11.17 -15.90
N CYS A 8 16.14 10.82 -15.48
CA CYS A 8 16.79 9.58 -15.91
C CYS A 8 15.99 8.33 -15.54
N MET A 9 15.51 8.23 -14.30
CA MET A 9 14.67 7.12 -13.84
C MET A 9 13.35 7.07 -14.59
N THR A 10 12.68 8.20 -14.81
CA THR A 10 11.44 8.26 -15.61
C THR A 10 11.69 7.80 -17.04
N THR A 11 12.81 8.18 -17.68
CA THR A 11 13.18 7.68 -19.01
C THR A 11 13.40 6.17 -19.00
N LEU A 12 14.15 5.65 -18.03
CA LEU A 12 14.42 4.21 -17.91
C LEU A 12 13.12 3.42 -17.71
N VAL A 13 12.30 3.82 -16.73
CA VAL A 13 11.01 3.20 -16.44
C VAL A 13 10.09 3.22 -17.66
N SER A 14 9.97 4.38 -18.33
CA SER A 14 9.10 4.50 -19.50
C SER A 14 9.47 3.57 -20.65
N ARG A 15 10.76 3.19 -20.76
CA ARG A 15 11.28 2.33 -21.83
C ARG A 15 11.30 0.85 -21.47
N TYR A 16 11.54 0.50 -20.21
CA TYR A 16 11.84 -0.87 -19.80
C TYR A 16 10.82 -1.48 -18.84
N MET A 17 10.02 -0.69 -18.12
CA MET A 17 9.05 -1.24 -17.17
C MET A 17 7.85 -1.84 -17.94
N PRO A 18 7.59 -3.16 -17.83
CA PRO A 18 6.40 -3.76 -18.42
C PRO A 18 5.12 -3.24 -17.76
N GLU A 19 3.97 -3.48 -18.39
CA GLU A 19 2.69 -3.29 -17.72
C GLU A 19 2.60 -4.21 -16.49
N PRO A 20 1.89 -3.83 -15.40
CA PRO A 20 1.96 -4.55 -14.13
C PRO A 20 1.60 -6.04 -14.20
N LEU A 21 0.60 -6.42 -15.00
CA LEU A 21 0.27 -7.83 -15.24
C LEU A 21 1.39 -8.58 -15.97
N VAL A 22 1.97 -7.95 -17.01
CA VAL A 22 3.09 -8.54 -17.74
C VAL A 22 4.30 -8.71 -16.82
N LEU A 23 4.55 -7.73 -15.95
CA LEU A 23 5.59 -7.83 -14.94
C LEU A 23 5.34 -9.00 -13.99
N ALA A 24 4.11 -9.19 -13.49
CA ALA A 24 3.75 -10.32 -12.63
C ALA A 24 3.96 -11.68 -13.32
N VAL A 25 3.60 -11.79 -14.61
CA VAL A 25 3.84 -13.01 -15.41
C VAL A 25 5.33 -13.27 -15.60
N LEU A 26 6.11 -12.25 -15.98
CA LEU A 26 7.55 -12.36 -16.18
C LEU A 26 8.26 -12.75 -14.87
N LEU A 27 7.88 -12.13 -13.75
CA LEU A 27 8.39 -12.49 -12.44
C LEU A 27 8.02 -13.93 -12.09
N SER A 28 6.80 -14.37 -12.35
CA SER A 28 6.39 -15.75 -12.11
C SER A 28 7.25 -16.76 -12.90
N ILE A 29 7.62 -16.43 -14.13
CA ILE A 29 8.52 -17.25 -14.96
C ILE A 29 9.93 -17.25 -14.36
N VAL A 30 10.47 -16.08 -14.00
CA VAL A 30 11.80 -15.97 -13.39
C VAL A 30 11.88 -16.76 -12.10
N ILE A 31 10.90 -16.60 -11.21
CA ILE A 31 10.83 -17.32 -9.92
C ILE A 31 10.73 -18.83 -10.15
N PHE A 32 9.95 -19.29 -11.13
CA PHE A 32 9.91 -20.70 -11.50
C PHE A 32 11.29 -21.24 -11.88
N PHE A 33 12.01 -20.55 -12.78
CA PHE A 33 13.34 -21.00 -13.22
C PHE A 33 14.40 -20.89 -12.12
N CYS A 34 14.33 -19.86 -11.26
CA CYS A 34 15.19 -19.75 -10.09
C CYS A 34 14.92 -20.90 -9.11
N ALA A 35 13.66 -21.20 -8.79
CA ALA A 35 13.32 -22.30 -7.91
C ALA A 35 13.81 -23.63 -8.51
N TRP A 36 13.60 -23.86 -9.80
CA TRP A 36 14.07 -25.08 -10.47
C TRP A 36 15.60 -25.22 -10.49
N GLY A 37 16.33 -24.11 -10.67
CA GLY A 37 17.78 -24.12 -10.75
C GLY A 37 18.49 -24.21 -9.40
N PHE A 38 17.85 -23.73 -8.32
CA PHE A 38 18.49 -23.60 -7.01
C PHE A 38 17.89 -24.50 -5.91
N THR A 39 16.74 -25.12 -6.12
CA THR A 39 16.08 -26.00 -5.14
C THR A 39 15.97 -27.43 -5.65
N ASP A 40 15.80 -28.40 -4.75
CA ASP A 40 15.59 -29.82 -5.07
C ASP A 40 14.14 -30.14 -5.49
N ASN A 41 13.53 -29.28 -6.30
CA ASN A 41 12.15 -29.45 -6.78
C ASN A 41 12.11 -29.75 -8.28
N THR A 42 11.30 -30.74 -8.66
CA THR A 42 10.99 -31.01 -10.06
C THR A 42 10.10 -29.92 -10.66
N PRO A 43 10.13 -29.70 -11.99
CA PRO A 43 9.23 -28.77 -12.66
C PRO A 43 7.75 -29.00 -12.34
N VAL A 44 7.33 -30.26 -12.20
CA VAL A 44 5.94 -30.63 -11.86
C VAL A 44 5.57 -30.16 -10.45
N GLN A 45 6.46 -30.35 -9.47
CA GLN A 45 6.24 -29.87 -8.11
C GLN A 45 6.10 -28.34 -8.07
N LEU A 46 6.96 -27.62 -8.80
CA LEU A 46 6.91 -26.16 -8.86
C LEU A 46 5.63 -25.64 -9.52
N VAL A 47 5.14 -26.30 -10.59
CA VAL A 47 3.84 -25.97 -11.19
C VAL A 47 2.70 -26.21 -10.20
N ASN A 48 2.73 -27.32 -9.46
CA ASN A 48 1.72 -27.60 -8.44
C ASN A 48 1.74 -26.56 -7.31
N MET A 49 2.90 -26.21 -6.78
CA MET A 49 3.04 -25.15 -5.76
C MET A 49 2.47 -23.82 -6.25
N TRP A 50 2.73 -23.45 -7.51
CA TRP A 50 2.17 -22.23 -8.10
C TRP A 50 0.65 -22.29 -8.24
N GLY A 51 0.12 -23.41 -8.72
CA GLY A 51 -1.31 -23.63 -8.94
C GLY A 51 -2.10 -23.69 -7.64
N ASP A 52 -1.60 -24.42 -6.65
CA ASP A 52 -2.19 -24.52 -5.31
C ASP A 52 -2.22 -23.16 -4.60
N GLY A 53 -1.22 -22.31 -4.88
CA GLY A 53 -1.12 -20.96 -4.34
C GLY A 53 -2.01 -19.93 -5.01
N PHE A 54 -2.43 -20.17 -6.25
CA PHE A 54 -3.00 -19.15 -7.14
C PHE A 54 -4.24 -18.45 -6.55
N TRP A 55 -5.04 -19.14 -5.74
CA TRP A 55 -6.28 -18.60 -5.16
C TRP A 55 -6.16 -18.20 -3.67
N ASN A 56 -4.98 -18.33 -3.07
CA ASN A 56 -4.79 -18.14 -1.62
C ASN A 56 -5.04 -16.70 -1.15
N LEU A 57 -4.97 -15.72 -2.05
CA LEU A 57 -5.21 -14.31 -1.73
C LEU A 57 -6.60 -13.80 -2.12
N LEU A 58 -7.58 -14.66 -2.45
CA LEU A 58 -8.91 -14.20 -2.90
C LEU A 58 -9.61 -13.25 -1.90
N SER A 59 -9.63 -13.60 -0.60
CA SER A 59 -10.25 -12.75 0.43
C SER A 59 -9.57 -11.38 0.50
N PHE A 60 -8.24 -11.38 0.53
CA PHE A 60 -7.43 -10.15 0.55
C PHE A 60 -7.61 -9.32 -0.73
N SER A 61 -7.71 -9.97 -1.89
CA SER A 61 -7.95 -9.33 -3.19
C SER A 61 -9.31 -8.61 -3.20
N MET A 62 -10.35 -9.27 -2.67
CA MET A 62 -11.68 -8.67 -2.55
C MET A 62 -11.68 -7.50 -1.56
N GLN A 63 -10.98 -7.62 -0.43
CA GLN A 63 -10.80 -6.52 0.51
C GLN A 63 -10.15 -5.30 -0.18
N MET A 64 -9.11 -5.52 -0.98
CA MET A 64 -8.43 -4.46 -1.72
C MET A 64 -9.27 -3.85 -2.83
N ALA A 65 -10.02 -4.68 -3.57
CA ALA A 65 -10.96 -4.20 -4.57
C ALA A 65 -12.04 -3.30 -3.91
N MET A 66 -12.56 -3.71 -2.76
CA MET A 66 -13.52 -2.93 -1.98
C MET A 66 -12.94 -1.61 -1.49
N VAL A 67 -11.68 -1.58 -1.02
CA VAL A 67 -11.02 -0.34 -0.57
C VAL A 67 -10.99 0.68 -1.71
N VAL A 68 -10.59 0.23 -2.90
CA VAL A 68 -10.49 1.10 -4.08
C VAL A 68 -11.87 1.57 -4.56
N VAL A 69 -12.83 0.65 -4.66
CA VAL A 69 -14.17 0.96 -5.18
C VAL A 69 -14.94 1.87 -4.24
N THR A 70 -14.98 1.53 -2.95
CA THR A 70 -15.68 2.35 -1.95
C THR A 70 -14.97 3.66 -1.71
N GLY A 71 -13.64 3.68 -1.74
CA GLY A 71 -12.82 4.89 -1.66
C GLY A 71 -13.07 5.87 -2.81
N ASN A 72 -13.07 5.37 -4.05
CA ASN A 72 -13.35 6.16 -5.25
C ASN A 72 -14.81 6.66 -5.26
N ALA A 73 -15.77 5.81 -4.89
CA ALA A 73 -17.17 6.23 -4.73
C ALA A 73 -17.34 7.29 -3.63
N LEU A 74 -16.62 7.18 -2.51
CA LEU A 74 -16.63 8.19 -1.46
C LEU A 74 -16.03 9.52 -1.93
N ALA A 75 -14.96 9.46 -2.73
CA ALA A 75 -14.29 10.63 -3.30
C ALA A 75 -15.19 11.50 -4.17
N SER A 76 -16.12 10.88 -4.89
CA SER A 76 -17.04 11.57 -5.79
C SER A 76 -18.21 12.23 -5.04
N ALA A 77 -18.38 11.97 -3.74
CA ALA A 77 -19.40 12.62 -2.93
C ALA A 77 -19.12 14.13 -2.80
N PRO A 78 -20.10 15.02 -3.06
CA PRO A 78 -19.91 16.47 -3.07
C PRO A 78 -19.28 17.04 -1.78
N GLN A 79 -19.62 16.45 -0.63
CA GLN A 79 -19.17 16.85 0.69
C GLN A 79 -17.68 16.55 0.89
N ILE A 80 -17.23 15.36 0.47
CA ILE A 80 -15.81 14.96 0.54
C ILE A 80 -14.99 15.84 -0.40
N ARG A 81 -15.48 16.07 -1.61
CA ARG A 81 -14.82 16.97 -2.57
C ARG A 81 -14.64 18.38 -2.01
N ARG A 82 -15.66 18.93 -1.35
CA ARG A 82 -15.57 20.24 -0.69
C ARG A 82 -14.50 20.24 0.41
N PHE A 83 -14.46 19.21 1.24
CA PHE A 83 -13.46 19.09 2.31
C PHE A 83 -12.03 19.00 1.75
N LEU A 84 -11.79 18.14 0.76
CA LEU A 84 -10.50 18.01 0.08
C LEU A 84 -10.10 19.33 -0.60
N GLY A 85 -11.07 20.06 -1.17
CA GLY A 85 -10.84 21.37 -1.76
C GLY A 85 -10.35 22.38 -0.74
N ILE A 86 -10.90 22.39 0.48
CA ILE A 86 -10.48 23.28 1.57
C ILE A 86 -9.06 22.96 2.03
N THR A 87 -8.72 21.69 2.25
CA THR A 87 -7.36 21.31 2.66
C THR A 87 -6.35 21.57 1.55
N ALA A 88 -6.74 21.38 0.28
CA ALA A 88 -5.92 21.71 -0.88
C ALA A 88 -5.63 23.23 -0.99
N SER A 89 -6.40 24.11 -0.33
CA SER A 89 -6.14 25.57 -0.29
C SER A 89 -4.80 25.95 0.30
N ILE A 90 -4.26 25.09 1.16
CA ILE A 90 -3.05 25.37 1.93
C ILE A 90 -1.87 25.57 0.97
N ALA A 91 -1.85 24.82 -0.14
CA ALA A 91 -0.86 24.97 -1.19
C ALA A 91 -1.28 26.04 -2.21
N LYS A 92 -0.36 26.95 -2.53
CA LYS A 92 -0.57 28.06 -3.48
C LYS A 92 0.28 27.94 -4.75
N THR A 93 1.24 27.03 -4.76
CA THR A 93 2.19 26.82 -5.87
C THR A 93 2.35 25.33 -6.15
N PRO A 94 2.75 24.92 -7.38
CA PRO A 94 2.99 23.50 -7.69
C PRO A 94 3.93 22.81 -6.70
N ALA A 95 5.00 23.51 -6.29
CA ALA A 95 5.95 23.03 -5.30
C ALA A 95 5.32 22.78 -3.92
N GLN A 96 4.45 23.68 -3.46
CA GLN A 96 3.70 23.47 -2.22
C GLN A 96 2.67 22.35 -2.38
N GLY A 97 2.07 22.20 -3.57
CA GLY A 97 1.10 21.16 -3.89
C GLY A 97 1.71 19.77 -3.71
N VAL A 98 2.87 19.52 -4.34
CA VAL A 98 3.56 18.23 -4.20
C VAL A 98 3.97 17.95 -2.76
N MET A 99 4.53 18.95 -2.04
CA MET A 99 4.89 18.79 -0.63
C MET A 99 3.70 18.42 0.24
N LEU A 100 2.58 19.12 0.04
CA LEU A 100 1.37 18.93 0.83
C LEU A 100 0.77 17.54 0.58
N VAL A 101 0.69 17.11 -0.69
CA VAL A 101 0.20 15.76 -1.03
C VAL A 101 1.11 14.69 -0.44
N THR A 102 2.43 14.81 -0.58
CA THR A 102 3.38 13.86 0.00
C THR A 102 3.22 13.77 1.52
N PHE A 103 3.17 14.92 2.21
CA PHE A 103 3.04 14.96 3.67
C PHE A 103 1.73 14.35 4.15
N MET A 104 0.61 14.75 3.57
CA MET A 104 -0.72 14.25 3.96
C MET A 104 -0.86 12.76 3.68
N SER A 105 -0.35 12.29 2.55
CA SER A 105 -0.36 10.86 2.23
C SER A 105 0.53 10.06 3.18
N ALA A 106 1.75 10.56 3.47
CA ALA A 106 2.67 9.91 4.40
C ALA A 106 2.10 9.84 5.83
N LEU A 107 1.45 10.89 6.30
CA LEU A 107 0.77 10.91 7.59
C LEU A 107 -0.39 9.92 7.62
N ALA A 108 -1.23 9.91 6.58
CA ALA A 108 -2.36 8.99 6.48
C ALA A 108 -1.89 7.53 6.44
N CYS A 109 -0.84 7.22 5.66
CA CYS A 109 -0.27 5.87 5.55
C CYS A 109 0.40 5.40 6.85
N ALA A 110 1.00 6.31 7.62
CA ALA A 110 1.57 6.00 8.93
C ALA A 110 0.48 5.61 9.95
N ILE A 111 -0.72 6.18 9.83
CA ILE A 111 -1.86 5.82 10.68
C ILE A 111 -2.51 4.53 10.19
N ASN A 112 -2.88 4.50 8.92
CA ASN A 112 -3.46 3.34 8.27
C ASN A 112 -3.16 3.35 6.77
N TRP A 113 -2.43 2.34 6.32
CA TRP A 113 -1.92 2.27 4.95
C TRP A 113 -3.01 2.15 3.90
N GLY A 114 -4.09 1.40 4.18
CA GLY A 114 -5.20 1.21 3.25
C GLY A 114 -6.00 2.50 3.06
N PHE A 115 -6.22 3.23 4.14
CA PHE A 115 -6.81 4.57 4.12
C PHE A 115 -5.91 5.57 3.38
N GLY A 116 -4.62 5.58 3.69
CA GLY A 116 -3.65 6.53 3.13
C GLY A 116 -3.47 6.43 1.61
N LEU A 117 -3.39 5.21 1.07
CA LEU A 117 -3.27 4.99 -0.39
C LEU A 117 -4.43 5.62 -1.17
N VAL A 118 -5.65 5.46 -0.67
CA VAL A 118 -6.86 5.97 -1.32
C VAL A 118 -6.96 7.49 -1.16
N VAL A 119 -6.89 7.97 0.09
CA VAL A 119 -7.07 9.39 0.40
C VAL A 119 -5.96 10.24 -0.22
N GLY A 120 -4.72 9.73 -0.27
CA GLY A 120 -3.62 10.40 -0.93
C GLY A 120 -3.90 10.64 -2.42
N ALA A 121 -4.37 9.62 -3.15
CA ALA A 121 -4.68 9.75 -4.58
C ALA A 121 -5.85 10.70 -4.85
N MET A 122 -6.91 10.62 -4.03
CA MET A 122 -8.04 11.55 -4.09
C MET A 122 -7.62 13.00 -3.85
N PHE A 123 -6.79 13.21 -2.82
CA PHE A 123 -6.30 14.53 -2.46
C PHE A 123 -5.37 15.10 -3.54
N ALA A 124 -4.52 14.27 -4.14
CA ALA A 124 -3.70 14.66 -5.27
C ALA A 124 -4.53 15.17 -6.45
N LYS A 125 -5.62 14.49 -6.83
CA LYS A 125 -6.53 14.97 -7.88
C LYS A 125 -7.10 16.35 -7.57
N GLU A 126 -7.49 16.58 -6.32
CA GLU A 126 -8.06 17.86 -5.92
C GLU A 126 -7.03 18.99 -5.91
N VAL A 127 -5.79 18.70 -5.49
CA VAL A 127 -4.67 19.65 -5.59
C VAL A 127 -4.36 19.97 -7.06
N ALA A 128 -4.39 18.98 -7.97
CA ALA A 128 -4.20 19.20 -9.41
C ALA A 128 -5.29 20.08 -10.03
N ARG A 129 -6.56 19.91 -9.62
CA ARG A 129 -7.67 20.78 -10.06
C ARG A 129 -7.47 22.23 -9.67
N ARG A 130 -6.90 22.47 -8.50
CA ARG A 130 -6.76 23.82 -7.94
C ARG A 130 -5.48 24.52 -8.39
N ILE A 131 -4.36 23.81 -8.41
CA ILE A 131 -3.04 24.38 -8.68
C ILE A 131 -2.62 24.05 -10.10
N ARG A 132 -2.92 24.97 -11.03
CA ARG A 132 -2.48 24.88 -12.43
C ARG A 132 -0.96 24.85 -12.53
N GLY A 133 -0.44 24.14 -13.55
CA GLY A 133 0.99 23.98 -13.78
C GLY A 133 1.67 22.96 -12.85
N THR A 134 0.88 22.16 -12.12
CA THR A 134 1.40 21.01 -11.38
C THR A 134 1.57 19.83 -12.33
N ASP A 135 2.71 19.15 -12.25
CA ASP A 135 2.92 17.89 -12.96
C ASP A 135 2.06 16.80 -12.31
N TYR A 136 1.06 16.32 -13.06
CA TYR A 136 0.06 15.43 -12.51
C TYR A 136 0.64 14.06 -12.17
N ALA A 137 1.54 13.55 -13.01
CA ALA A 137 2.21 12.28 -12.75
C ALA A 137 3.06 12.35 -11.47
N LEU A 138 3.81 13.43 -11.25
CA LEU A 138 4.53 13.65 -10.01
C LEU A 138 3.58 13.78 -8.81
N LEU A 139 2.44 14.45 -8.95
CA LEU A 139 1.50 14.62 -7.84
C LEU A 139 0.86 13.28 -7.41
N ILE A 140 0.52 12.43 -8.38
CA ILE A 140 0.05 11.07 -8.10
C ILE A 140 1.20 10.20 -7.54
N ALA A 141 2.42 10.36 -8.06
CA ALA A 141 3.60 9.73 -7.47
C ALA A 141 3.80 10.18 -6.02
N CYS A 142 3.56 11.45 -5.68
CA CYS A 142 3.66 11.97 -4.32
C CYS A 142 2.65 11.30 -3.38
N ALA A 143 1.44 11.05 -3.86
CA ALA A 143 0.45 10.28 -3.11
C ALA A 143 0.94 8.85 -2.84
N TYR A 144 1.49 8.18 -3.86
CA TYR A 144 2.01 6.82 -3.69
C TYR A 144 3.30 6.75 -2.86
N ILE A 145 4.23 7.71 -3.01
CA ILE A 145 5.47 7.82 -2.21
C ILE A 145 5.15 7.98 -0.72
N GLY A 146 4.03 8.62 -0.37
CA GLY A 146 3.57 8.66 1.02
C GLY A 146 3.38 7.27 1.65
N PHE A 147 3.12 6.24 0.84
CA PHE A 147 3.03 4.86 1.30
C PHE A 147 4.32 4.39 1.99
N MET A 148 5.48 4.99 1.73
CA MET A 148 6.75 4.65 2.38
C MET A 148 6.78 4.83 3.91
N THR A 149 5.69 5.20 4.58
CA THR A 149 5.60 5.22 6.05
C THR A 149 4.83 4.02 6.64
N TRP A 150 4.21 3.17 5.81
CA TRP A 150 3.26 2.17 6.33
C TRP A 150 3.90 1.06 7.15
N GLY A 151 5.09 0.59 6.77
CA GLY A 151 5.77 -0.55 7.39
C GLY A 151 6.15 -0.29 8.85
N GLY A 152 6.48 0.98 9.17
CA GLY A 152 6.73 1.44 10.55
C GLY A 152 5.58 2.17 11.22
N GLY A 153 4.44 2.27 10.53
CA GLY A 153 3.22 2.91 11.02
C GLY A 153 2.36 1.98 11.89
N PHE A 154 1.28 2.52 12.44
CA PHE A 154 0.38 1.78 13.34
C PHE A 154 -0.34 0.61 12.66
N SER A 155 -0.38 0.58 11.33
CA SER A 155 -0.95 -0.50 10.53
C SER A 155 0.10 -1.44 9.91
N GLY A 156 1.36 -1.40 10.37
CA GLY A 156 2.44 -2.22 9.81
C GLY A 156 2.15 -3.72 9.95
N SER A 157 2.01 -4.42 8.81
CA SER A 157 1.57 -5.82 8.77
C SER A 157 2.50 -6.78 9.52
N MET A 158 3.82 -6.67 9.32
CA MET A 158 4.79 -7.55 10.01
C MET A 158 4.86 -7.32 11.52
N PRO A 159 5.02 -6.08 12.04
CA PRO A 159 5.06 -5.86 13.49
C PRO A 159 3.76 -6.26 14.19
N LEU A 160 2.60 -6.06 13.55
CA LEU A 160 1.32 -6.51 14.11
C LEU A 160 1.17 -8.04 14.10
N GLN A 161 1.60 -8.71 13.04
CA GLN A 161 1.59 -10.18 13.00
C GLN A 161 2.56 -10.79 14.02
N ALA A 162 3.76 -10.25 14.14
CA ALA A 162 4.74 -10.69 15.14
C ALA A 162 4.22 -10.49 16.57
N ALA A 163 3.38 -9.47 16.81
CA ALA A 163 2.74 -9.21 18.09
C ALA A 163 1.46 -10.05 18.33
N THR A 164 1.02 -10.85 17.36
CA THR A 164 -0.22 -11.65 17.45
C THR A 164 0.09 -13.09 17.89
N PRO A 165 -0.63 -13.67 18.86
CA PRO A 165 -0.47 -15.07 19.23
C PRO A 165 -0.71 -16.02 18.05
N ASN A 166 -0.05 -17.19 18.05
CA ASN A 166 -0.13 -18.21 16.99
C ASN A 166 0.31 -17.71 15.60
N ASN A 167 1.15 -16.68 15.55
CA ASN A 167 1.77 -16.25 14.30
C ASN A 167 2.77 -17.34 13.79
N PRO A 168 3.20 -17.27 12.52
CA PRO A 168 4.07 -18.29 11.91
C PRO A 168 5.39 -18.57 12.66
N ILE A 169 5.93 -17.59 13.38
CA ILE A 169 7.20 -17.73 14.13
C ILE A 169 6.99 -18.11 15.59
N ALA A 170 5.74 -18.17 16.08
CA ALA A 170 5.48 -18.24 17.52
C ALA A 170 6.17 -19.44 18.17
N HIS A 171 6.08 -20.61 17.55
CA HIS A 171 6.74 -21.84 18.01
C HIS A 171 8.27 -21.75 18.10
N LEU A 172 8.90 -20.81 17.40
CA LEU A 172 10.36 -20.61 17.39
C LEU A 172 10.85 -19.71 18.53
N ILE A 173 9.98 -18.83 19.04
CA ILE A 173 10.34 -17.84 20.07
C ILE A 173 9.56 -18.01 21.38
N SER A 174 8.70 -19.04 21.46
CA SER A 174 8.01 -19.41 22.68
C SER A 174 8.98 -19.90 23.76
N SER A 175 8.86 -19.35 24.96
CA SER A 175 9.65 -19.72 26.15
C SER A 175 8.81 -19.52 27.41
N GLU A 176 9.31 -19.94 28.59
CA GLU A 176 8.61 -19.68 29.86
C GLU A 176 8.32 -18.18 30.08
N SER A 177 9.24 -17.31 29.67
CA SER A 177 9.09 -15.84 29.73
C SER A 177 8.30 -15.23 28.57
N ASN A 178 8.08 -15.97 27.48
CA ASN A 178 7.30 -15.55 26.32
C ASN A 178 6.39 -16.70 25.84
N PRO A 179 5.38 -17.10 26.64
CA PRO A 179 4.60 -18.31 26.36
C PRO A 179 3.75 -18.20 25.08
N LEU A 180 3.45 -16.98 24.64
CA LEU A 180 2.68 -16.70 23.44
C LEU A 180 3.54 -16.67 22.17
N GLY A 181 4.87 -16.65 22.30
CA GLY A 181 5.80 -16.57 21.17
C GLY A 181 5.59 -15.31 20.32
N ILE A 182 5.47 -14.14 20.96
CA ILE A 182 5.24 -12.87 20.26
C ILE A 182 6.42 -11.91 20.40
N VAL A 183 6.57 -11.04 19.40
CA VAL A 183 7.42 -9.83 19.48
C VAL A 183 6.48 -8.64 19.69
N PRO A 184 6.41 -8.07 20.90
CA PRO A 184 5.42 -7.03 21.21
C PRO A 184 5.71 -5.73 20.44
N VAL A 185 4.67 -4.94 20.18
CA VAL A 185 4.79 -3.66 19.47
C VAL A 185 5.67 -2.63 20.18
N SER A 186 5.88 -2.79 21.50
CA SER A 186 6.85 -1.99 22.26
C SER A 186 8.30 -2.20 21.83
N GLN A 187 8.61 -3.38 21.30
CA GLN A 187 9.93 -3.73 20.75
C GLN A 187 10.03 -3.44 19.25
N THR A 188 8.94 -3.03 18.59
CA THR A 188 8.94 -2.72 17.14
C THR A 188 8.51 -1.28 16.89
N LEU A 189 7.20 -1.00 16.87
CA LEU A 189 6.63 0.29 16.50
C LEU A 189 6.98 1.43 17.47
N PHE A 190 7.10 1.15 18.77
CA PHE A 190 7.35 2.18 19.79
C PHE A 190 8.83 2.36 20.15
N THR A 191 9.73 1.87 19.31
CA THR A 191 11.18 2.01 19.50
C THR A 191 11.73 3.34 18.99
N GLY A 192 12.88 3.77 19.53
CA GLY A 192 13.52 5.02 19.14
C GLY A 192 13.92 5.07 17.66
N TYR A 193 14.43 3.96 17.10
CA TYR A 193 14.81 3.90 15.69
C TYR A 193 13.59 3.97 14.75
N ASN A 194 12.46 3.32 15.13
CA ASN A 194 11.24 3.38 14.34
C ASN A 194 10.67 4.80 14.30
N ILE A 195 10.61 5.45 15.47
CA ILE A 195 10.19 6.85 15.59
C ILE A 195 11.09 7.75 14.74
N PHE A 196 12.41 7.54 14.78
CA PHE A 196 13.35 8.26 13.94
C PHE A 196 13.04 8.09 12.45
N ILE A 197 12.90 6.85 11.96
CA ILE A 197 12.62 6.58 10.53
C ILE A 197 11.32 7.25 10.10
N ILE A 198 10.23 7.07 10.86
CA ILE A 198 8.92 7.65 10.53
C ILE A 198 8.98 9.18 10.50
N LEU A 199 9.57 9.82 11.52
CA LEU A 199 9.70 11.28 11.55
C LEU A 199 10.56 11.79 10.39
N MET A 200 11.67 11.13 10.10
CA MET A 200 12.54 11.51 8.99
C MET A 200 11.86 11.35 7.64
N LEU A 201 11.03 10.32 7.43
CA LEU A 201 10.24 10.18 6.21
C LEU A 201 9.17 11.27 6.11
N LEU A 202 8.42 11.54 7.18
CA LEU A 202 7.39 12.60 7.21
C LEU A 202 7.97 13.98 6.88
N VAL A 203 9.17 14.27 7.38
CA VAL A 203 9.85 15.55 7.14
C VAL A 203 10.52 15.58 5.78
N SER A 204 11.32 14.57 5.43
CA SER A 204 12.19 14.60 4.24
C SER A 204 11.46 14.36 2.92
N LEU A 205 10.45 13.47 2.88
CA LEU A 205 9.76 13.11 1.65
C LEU A 205 9.14 14.33 0.95
N PRO A 206 8.43 15.25 1.63
CA PRO A 206 7.95 16.49 1.01
C PRO A 206 9.06 17.30 0.32
N PHE A 207 10.24 17.43 0.94
CA PHE A 207 11.35 18.16 0.33
C PHE A 207 11.96 17.40 -0.85
N ILE A 208 12.10 16.08 -0.73
CA ILE A 208 12.58 15.21 -1.80
C ILE A 208 11.68 15.33 -3.03
N THR A 209 10.35 15.22 -2.86
CA THR A 209 9.39 15.33 -3.97
C THR A 209 9.30 16.74 -4.54
N ARG A 210 9.43 17.78 -3.70
CA ARG A 210 9.59 19.17 -4.18
C ARG A 210 10.78 19.31 -5.12
N MET A 211 11.90 18.66 -4.82
CA MET A 211 13.11 18.71 -5.63
C MET A 211 13.00 17.91 -6.94
N MET A 212 11.94 17.10 -7.11
CA MET A 212 11.63 16.38 -8.36
C MET A 212 10.78 17.21 -9.33
N ASN A 213 10.17 18.33 -8.90
CA ASN A 213 9.31 19.14 -9.76
C ASN A 213 9.96 19.44 -11.12
N PRO A 214 9.34 19.04 -12.25
CA PRO A 214 9.80 19.44 -13.56
C PRO A 214 9.63 20.94 -13.75
N LYS A 215 10.37 21.51 -14.71
CA LYS A 215 10.39 22.95 -14.97
C LYS A 215 10.08 23.22 -16.44
N GLY A 216 9.34 24.28 -16.72
CA GLY A 216 9.06 24.74 -18.08
C GLY A 216 8.29 23.70 -18.90
N GLU A 217 8.78 23.37 -20.08
CA GLU A 217 8.13 22.48 -21.05
C GLU A 217 8.10 21.00 -20.61
N ASP A 218 8.92 20.62 -19.63
CA ASP A 218 8.94 19.25 -19.07
C ASP A 218 7.71 18.95 -18.19
N VAL A 219 6.90 19.96 -17.84
CA VAL A 219 5.73 19.79 -16.96
C VAL A 219 4.62 19.05 -17.71
N ARG A 220 4.30 17.84 -17.27
CA ARG A 220 3.17 17.07 -17.80
C ARG A 220 1.88 17.55 -17.15
N ASN A 221 1.24 18.50 -17.81
CA ASN A 221 -0.10 18.92 -17.42
C ASN A 221 -1.07 17.73 -17.56
N VAL A 222 -1.99 17.65 -16.61
CA VAL A 222 -3.07 16.67 -16.62
C VAL A 222 -3.97 16.84 -17.85
N ASP A 223 -4.41 15.73 -18.45
CA ASP A 223 -5.52 15.76 -19.41
C ASP A 223 -6.76 16.34 -18.69
N PRO A 224 -7.33 17.46 -19.16
CA PRO A 224 -8.53 18.04 -18.55
C PRO A 224 -9.68 17.05 -18.35
N LYS A 225 -9.77 15.99 -19.17
CA LYS A 225 -10.75 14.91 -19.01
C LYS A 225 -10.61 14.16 -17.68
N LEU A 226 -9.39 13.94 -17.20
CA LEU A 226 -9.12 13.26 -15.93
C LEU A 226 -9.48 14.11 -14.70
N LEU A 227 -9.59 15.43 -14.90
CA LEU A 227 -9.97 16.39 -13.87
C LEU A 227 -11.45 16.81 -13.92
N GLN A 228 -12.23 16.30 -14.87
CA GLN A 228 -13.65 16.64 -14.96
C GLN A 228 -14.37 16.39 -13.64
N ALA A 229 -15.45 17.15 -13.44
CA ALA A 229 -16.33 16.90 -12.31
C ALA A 229 -16.84 15.46 -12.42
N ASP A 230 -16.75 14.72 -11.33
CA ASP A 230 -17.38 13.40 -11.27
C ASP A 230 -18.88 13.55 -11.55
N PRO A 231 -19.51 12.57 -12.25
CA PRO A 231 -20.90 12.67 -12.62
C PRO A 231 -21.78 12.86 -11.38
N ASP A 232 -22.86 13.63 -11.52
CA ASP A 232 -23.89 13.65 -10.49
C ASP A 232 -24.60 12.29 -10.52
N PHE A 233 -24.49 11.57 -9.41
CA PHE A 233 -25.10 10.26 -9.24
C PHE A 233 -26.51 10.34 -8.65
N SER A 234 -27.00 11.54 -8.32
CA SER A 234 -28.37 11.72 -7.86
C SER A 234 -29.39 11.55 -9.00
N LYS A 235 -30.58 11.03 -8.68
CA LYS A 235 -31.71 10.92 -9.61
C LYS A 235 -32.88 11.67 -9.00
N THR A 236 -33.46 12.61 -9.76
CA THR A 236 -34.76 13.18 -9.44
C THR A 236 -35.85 12.22 -9.89
N LEU A 237 -36.69 11.78 -8.96
CA LEU A 237 -37.82 10.90 -9.26
C LEU A 237 -38.94 11.69 -9.95
N ASP A 238 -39.61 11.05 -10.91
CA ASP A 238 -40.85 11.53 -11.51
C ASP A 238 -42.01 11.40 -10.50
N GLU A 239 -43.07 12.19 -10.66
CA GLU A 239 -44.28 12.13 -9.84
C GLU A 239 -44.92 10.73 -9.88
N ASN A 240 -44.85 10.09 -11.05
CA ASN A 240 -45.34 8.73 -11.31
C ASN A 240 -44.32 7.62 -10.97
N ALA A 241 -43.21 7.95 -10.31
CA ALA A 241 -42.20 6.95 -9.93
C ALA A 241 -42.82 5.84 -9.07
N THR A 242 -42.46 4.60 -9.42
CA THR A 242 -43.02 3.41 -8.77
C THR A 242 -42.61 3.34 -7.29
N PHE A 243 -43.34 2.55 -6.50
CA PHE A 243 -42.98 2.33 -5.10
C PHE A 243 -41.55 1.77 -4.93
N ALA A 244 -41.12 0.87 -5.83
CA ALA A 244 -39.77 0.32 -5.82
C ALA A 244 -38.71 1.42 -6.03
N GLU A 245 -38.87 2.27 -7.04
CA GLU A 245 -37.96 3.38 -7.29
C GLU A 245 -37.88 4.36 -6.11
N ARG A 246 -39.01 4.60 -5.42
CA ARG A 246 -39.04 5.43 -4.22
C ARG A 246 -38.25 4.82 -3.05
N ILE A 247 -38.27 3.49 -2.89
CA ILE A 247 -37.45 2.79 -1.89
C ILE A 247 -35.97 2.85 -2.26
N GLU A 248 -35.65 2.57 -3.52
CA GLU A 248 -34.28 2.57 -4.04
C GLU A 248 -33.58 3.93 -3.87
N GLU A 249 -34.32 5.03 -4.08
CA GLU A 249 -33.85 6.41 -3.89
C GLU A 249 -34.09 6.97 -2.47
N SER A 250 -34.50 6.13 -1.51
CA SER A 250 -34.86 6.57 -0.16
C SER A 250 -33.66 7.00 0.68
N ARG A 251 -33.68 8.25 1.15
CA ARG A 251 -32.70 8.76 2.13
C ARG A 251 -32.81 8.09 3.48
N LEU A 252 -34.02 7.72 3.89
CA LEU A 252 -34.23 7.02 5.16
C LEU A 252 -33.52 5.68 5.15
N LEU A 253 -33.57 4.95 4.03
CA LEU A 253 -32.89 3.66 3.91
C LEU A 253 -31.36 3.84 3.99
N ALA A 254 -30.82 4.87 3.33
CA ALA A 254 -29.41 5.23 3.47
C ALA A 254 -29.01 5.54 4.92
N TYR A 255 -29.83 6.28 5.66
CA TYR A 255 -29.57 6.61 7.07
C TYR A 255 -29.65 5.39 7.98
N VAL A 256 -30.63 4.51 7.78
CA VAL A 256 -30.79 3.29 8.59
C VAL A 256 -29.60 2.34 8.39
N ILE A 257 -29.19 2.08 7.14
CA ILE A 257 -28.07 1.16 6.90
C ILE A 257 -26.74 1.75 7.38
N ALA A 258 -26.48 3.05 7.11
CA ALA A 258 -25.28 3.72 7.58
C ALA A 258 -25.23 3.76 9.12
N GLY A 259 -26.35 4.08 9.77
CA GLY A 259 -26.47 4.08 11.23
C GLY A 259 -26.19 2.71 11.85
N THR A 260 -26.66 1.63 11.19
CA THR A 260 -26.38 0.26 11.62
C THR A 260 -24.88 -0.06 11.54
N GLY A 261 -24.23 0.24 10.42
CA GLY A 261 -22.79 -0.01 10.26
C GLY A 261 -21.92 0.81 11.20
N PHE A 262 -22.25 2.09 11.41
CA PHE A 262 -21.54 2.92 12.40
C PHE A 262 -21.77 2.46 13.84
N SER A 263 -22.98 1.98 14.17
CA SER A 263 -23.25 1.41 15.50
C SER A 263 -22.41 0.16 15.74
N TYR A 264 -22.29 -0.72 14.75
CA TYR A 264 -21.41 -1.90 14.84
C TYR A 264 -19.93 -1.52 15.06
N LEU A 265 -19.43 -0.53 14.31
CA LEU A 265 -18.06 -0.02 14.48
C LEU A 265 -17.85 0.56 15.88
N ALA A 266 -18.78 1.38 16.37
CA ALA A 266 -18.72 1.98 17.70
C ALA A 266 -18.69 0.91 18.80
N LEU A 267 -19.55 -0.10 18.72
CA LEU A 267 -19.59 -1.21 19.66
C LEU A 267 -18.30 -2.03 19.65
N THR A 268 -17.74 -2.25 18.45
CA THR A 268 -16.49 -3.00 18.28
C THR A 268 -15.31 -2.23 18.85
N PHE A 269 -15.20 -0.93 18.59
CA PHE A 269 -14.12 -0.10 19.14
C PHE A 269 -14.25 0.11 20.64
N PHE A 270 -15.47 0.15 21.18
CA PHE A 270 -15.69 0.21 22.62
C PHE A 270 -15.26 -1.08 23.32
N LYS A 271 -15.58 -2.24 22.72
CA LYS A 271 -15.28 -3.56 23.32
C LYS A 271 -13.82 -3.95 23.18
N ASN A 272 -13.22 -3.71 22.00
CA ASN A 272 -11.92 -4.26 21.62
C ASN A 272 -10.81 -3.18 21.54
N GLY A 273 -11.13 -1.92 21.81
CA GLY A 273 -10.24 -0.79 21.56
C GLY A 273 -10.28 -0.29 20.12
N PHE A 274 -9.70 0.89 19.88
CA PHE A 274 -9.63 1.47 18.54
C PHE A 274 -8.64 0.71 17.66
N SER A 275 -9.12 0.02 16.63
CA SER A 275 -8.29 -0.71 15.67
C SER A 275 -8.90 -0.64 14.27
N LEU A 276 -8.17 -0.04 13.33
CA LEU A 276 -8.60 0.09 11.94
C LEU A 276 -8.10 -1.10 11.11
N THR A 277 -8.92 -2.15 11.02
CA THR A 277 -8.69 -3.24 10.06
C THR A 277 -9.10 -2.83 8.65
N ILE A 278 -8.67 -3.57 7.62
CA ILE A 278 -9.10 -3.33 6.24
C ILE A 278 -10.62 -3.42 6.11
N ASN A 279 -11.23 -4.40 6.80
CA ASN A 279 -12.69 -4.55 6.84
C ASN A 279 -13.38 -3.36 7.53
N SER A 280 -12.79 -2.84 8.61
CA SER A 280 -13.30 -1.64 9.29
C SER A 280 -13.22 -0.42 8.38
N VAL A 281 -12.12 -0.24 7.64
CA VAL A 281 -11.95 0.85 6.65
C VAL A 281 -12.97 0.70 5.52
N ASN A 282 -13.12 -0.49 4.96
CA ASN A 282 -14.13 -0.78 3.94
C ASN A 282 -15.54 -0.47 4.44
N LEU A 283 -15.87 -0.84 5.67
CA LEU A 283 -17.16 -0.55 6.27
C LEU A 283 -17.35 0.96 6.46
N ILE A 284 -16.34 1.68 6.95
CA ILE A 284 -16.38 3.15 7.07
C ILE A 284 -16.63 3.79 5.71
N PHE A 285 -15.86 3.42 4.68
CA PHE A 285 -16.01 3.97 3.33
C PHE A 285 -17.38 3.64 2.74
N LEU A 286 -17.84 2.41 2.89
CA LEU A 286 -19.13 1.96 2.41
C LEU A 286 -20.29 2.73 3.06
N MET A 287 -20.31 2.79 4.39
CA MET A 287 -21.39 3.46 5.14
C MET A 287 -21.36 4.98 4.92
N THR A 288 -20.17 5.59 4.92
CA THR A 288 -20.03 7.02 4.65
C THR A 288 -20.42 7.33 3.21
N GLY A 289 -20.02 6.49 2.25
CA GLY A 289 -20.39 6.64 0.85
C GLY A 289 -21.90 6.60 0.65
N ILE A 290 -22.59 5.60 1.20
CA ILE A 290 -24.06 5.50 1.15
C ILE A 290 -24.70 6.75 1.76
N LEU A 291 -24.22 7.17 2.94
CA LEU A 291 -24.75 8.33 3.65
C LEU A 291 -24.62 9.63 2.84
N LEU A 292 -23.46 9.86 2.23
CA LEU A 292 -23.15 11.11 1.53
C LEU A 292 -23.74 11.20 0.13
N HIS A 293 -23.90 10.06 -0.57
CA HIS A 293 -24.65 9.99 -1.84
C HIS A 293 -26.16 10.08 -1.63
N GLY A 294 -26.63 9.91 -0.39
CA GLY A 294 -27.99 10.21 0.02
C GLY A 294 -29.01 9.11 -0.26
N SER A 295 -28.78 8.21 -1.22
CA SER A 295 -29.65 7.05 -1.44
C SER A 295 -28.84 5.79 -1.80
N PRO A 296 -29.35 4.57 -1.52
CA PRO A 296 -28.71 3.34 -1.97
C PRO A 296 -28.50 3.29 -3.49
N ALA A 297 -29.50 3.70 -4.28
CA ALA A 297 -29.39 3.69 -5.74
C ALA A 297 -28.35 4.68 -6.28
N ALA A 298 -28.26 5.89 -5.72
CA ALA A 298 -27.19 6.84 -6.07
C ALA A 298 -25.81 6.25 -5.76
N TYR A 299 -25.68 5.60 -4.62
CA TYR A 299 -24.45 4.94 -4.24
C TYR A 299 -24.09 3.76 -5.17
N VAL A 300 -25.07 2.94 -5.58
CA VAL A 300 -24.87 1.87 -6.58
C VAL A 300 -24.34 2.43 -7.90
N ARG A 301 -24.88 3.58 -8.36
CA ARG A 301 -24.37 4.25 -9.57
C ARG A 301 -22.92 4.70 -9.40
N ALA A 302 -22.57 5.28 -8.25
CA ALA A 302 -21.20 5.68 -7.92
C ALA A 302 -20.24 4.47 -7.89
N ILE A 303 -20.65 3.37 -7.26
CA ILE A 303 -19.89 2.11 -7.18
C ILE A 303 -19.68 1.50 -8.57
N THR A 304 -20.73 1.47 -9.40
CA THR A 304 -20.65 0.95 -10.77
C THR A 304 -19.61 1.72 -11.59
N ASN A 305 -19.57 3.05 -11.45
CA ASN A 305 -18.54 3.86 -12.09
C ASN A 305 -17.14 3.54 -11.56
N ALA A 306 -17.00 3.38 -10.24
CA ALA A 306 -15.74 3.10 -9.56
C ALA A 306 -15.20 1.67 -9.84
N ALA A 307 -16.07 0.69 -10.10
CA ALA A 307 -15.72 -0.73 -10.26
C ALA A 307 -14.63 -0.98 -11.31
N ARG A 308 -14.57 -0.15 -12.37
CA ARG A 308 -13.53 -0.27 -13.41
C ARG A 308 -12.10 -0.11 -12.88
N SER A 309 -11.93 0.62 -11.78
CA SER A 309 -10.61 0.87 -11.17
C SER A 309 -10.01 -0.35 -10.46
N THR A 310 -10.74 -1.47 -10.32
CA THR A 310 -10.23 -2.69 -9.65
C THR A 310 -9.74 -3.77 -10.60
N ALA A 311 -9.91 -3.60 -11.91
CA ALA A 311 -9.56 -4.62 -12.90
C ALA A 311 -8.12 -5.13 -12.73
N GLY A 312 -7.17 -4.22 -12.50
CA GLY A 312 -5.78 -4.55 -12.25
C GLY A 312 -5.55 -5.39 -11.01
N ILE A 313 -6.30 -5.15 -9.93
CA ILE A 313 -6.23 -5.91 -8.67
C ILE A 313 -6.75 -7.33 -8.89
N LEU A 314 -7.94 -7.44 -9.49
CA LEU A 314 -8.63 -8.72 -9.67
C LEU A 314 -7.83 -9.71 -10.50
N ILE A 315 -7.11 -9.24 -11.54
CA ILE A 315 -6.33 -10.12 -12.42
C ILE A 315 -4.93 -10.41 -11.90
N GLN A 316 -4.30 -9.52 -11.13
CA GLN A 316 -2.90 -9.65 -10.75
C GLN A 316 -2.67 -10.40 -9.44
N PHE A 317 -3.51 -10.17 -8.42
CA PHE A 317 -3.30 -10.76 -7.10
C PHE A 317 -3.16 -12.29 -7.12
N PRO A 318 -3.91 -13.05 -7.96
CA PRO A 318 -3.71 -14.49 -8.07
C PRO A 318 -2.31 -14.91 -8.50
N PHE A 319 -1.66 -14.17 -9.41
CA PHE A 319 -0.28 -14.46 -9.83
C PHE A 319 0.71 -14.27 -8.69
N TYR A 320 0.55 -13.21 -7.89
CA TYR A 320 1.39 -12.98 -6.71
C TYR A 320 1.15 -14.03 -5.62
N ALA A 321 -0.09 -14.53 -5.48
CA ALA A 321 -0.40 -15.63 -4.57
C ALA A 321 0.29 -16.93 -4.98
N GLY A 322 0.28 -17.26 -6.28
CA GLY A 322 1.00 -18.41 -6.82
C GLY A 322 2.51 -18.30 -6.66
N MET A 323 3.09 -17.12 -6.93
CA MET A 323 4.51 -16.86 -6.66
C MET A 323 4.85 -16.98 -5.18
N GLN A 324 4.01 -16.46 -4.29
CA GLN A 324 4.20 -16.55 -2.84
C GLN A 324 4.28 -18.00 -2.38
N LEU A 325 3.30 -18.84 -2.74
CA LEU A 325 3.31 -20.24 -2.28
C LEU A 325 4.50 -21.01 -2.88
N MET A 326 4.89 -20.73 -4.12
CA MET A 326 6.12 -21.29 -4.69
C MET A 326 7.35 -20.84 -3.92
N MET A 327 7.49 -19.56 -3.59
CA MET A 327 8.61 -19.03 -2.81
C MET A 327 8.70 -19.66 -1.42
N GLU A 328 7.55 -19.89 -0.79
CA GLU A 328 7.41 -20.52 0.52
C GLU A 328 7.78 -22.00 0.48
N HIS A 329 7.11 -22.79 -0.36
CA HIS A 329 7.19 -24.25 -0.33
C HIS A 329 8.37 -24.83 -1.12
N SER A 330 8.94 -24.09 -2.08
CA SER A 330 10.15 -24.54 -2.78
C SER A 330 11.42 -24.40 -1.93
N GLY A 331 11.39 -23.56 -0.89
CA GLY A 331 12.57 -23.17 -0.11
C GLY A 331 13.37 -22.02 -0.70
N LEU A 332 12.99 -21.48 -1.86
CA LEU A 332 13.70 -20.36 -2.51
C LEU A 332 13.73 -19.10 -1.64
N GLY A 333 12.62 -18.75 -0.97
CA GLY A 333 12.59 -17.61 -0.04
C GLY A 333 13.54 -17.78 1.15
N GLY A 334 13.66 -19.02 1.64
CA GLY A 334 14.60 -19.41 2.69
C GLY A 334 16.05 -19.23 2.25
N MET A 335 16.42 -19.77 1.08
CA MET A 335 17.79 -19.67 0.56
C MET A 335 18.25 -18.22 0.34
N ILE A 336 17.38 -17.35 -0.18
CA ILE A 336 17.69 -15.92 -0.32
C ILE A 336 18.00 -15.33 1.06
N THR A 337 17.16 -15.64 2.05
CA THR A 337 17.34 -15.13 3.41
C THR A 337 18.64 -15.66 4.03
N GLU A 338 18.92 -16.95 3.92
CA GLU A 338 20.14 -17.58 4.43
C GLU A 338 21.42 -17.02 3.81
N PHE A 339 21.41 -16.67 2.52
CA PHE A 339 22.53 -16.00 1.88
C PHE A 339 22.91 -14.71 2.63
N PHE A 340 21.93 -13.86 2.96
CA PHE A 340 22.18 -12.63 3.71
C PHE A 340 22.55 -12.89 5.16
N VAL A 341 21.97 -13.91 5.80
CA VAL A 341 22.32 -14.35 7.16
C VAL A 341 23.80 -14.74 7.23
N ASN A 342 24.28 -15.54 6.27
CA ASN A 342 25.64 -16.09 6.27
C ASN A 342 26.75 -15.02 6.13
N ILE A 343 26.43 -13.86 5.57
CA ILE A 343 27.37 -12.73 5.46
C ILE A 343 27.15 -11.67 6.55
N SER A 344 26.17 -11.88 7.44
CA SER A 344 25.82 -10.93 8.48
C SER A 344 26.59 -11.15 9.78
N SER A 345 26.94 -10.05 10.43
CA SER A 345 27.25 -9.97 11.86
C SER A 345 26.02 -9.52 12.65
N LYS A 346 26.04 -9.62 13.98
CA LYS A 346 25.01 -9.09 14.88
C LYS A 346 24.57 -7.66 14.53
N ASP A 347 25.53 -6.77 14.28
CA ASP A 347 25.26 -5.34 14.03
C ASP A 347 24.79 -5.07 12.58
N THR A 348 25.31 -5.81 11.61
CA THR A 348 24.93 -5.63 10.19
C THR A 348 23.65 -6.38 9.83
N PHE A 349 23.18 -7.29 10.68
CA PHE A 349 22.09 -8.20 10.39
C PHE A 349 20.79 -7.47 10.00
N PRO A 350 20.24 -6.52 10.80
CA PRO A 350 19.01 -5.84 10.42
C PRO A 350 19.10 -5.09 9.08
N LEU A 351 20.25 -4.52 8.76
CA LEU A 351 20.44 -3.82 7.50
C LEU A 351 20.47 -4.80 6.31
N LEU A 352 21.13 -5.94 6.45
CA LEU A 352 21.18 -6.96 5.40
C LEU A 352 19.84 -7.68 5.24
N THR A 353 19.10 -7.91 6.34
CA THR A 353 17.70 -8.35 6.31
C THR A 353 16.81 -7.36 5.55
N PHE A 354 17.01 -6.05 5.73
CA PHE A 354 16.26 -5.03 4.98
C PHE A 354 16.46 -5.16 3.45
N PHE A 355 17.70 -5.36 2.99
CA PHE A 355 17.97 -5.57 1.56
C PHE A 355 17.47 -6.94 1.06
N SER A 356 17.58 -7.98 1.88
CA SER A 356 16.98 -9.29 1.60
C SER A 356 15.48 -9.19 1.38
N SER A 357 14.80 -8.49 2.29
CA SER A 357 13.36 -8.26 2.20
C SER A 357 13.00 -7.41 0.98
N ALA A 358 13.78 -6.38 0.66
CA ALA A 358 13.57 -5.61 -0.56
C ALA A 358 13.68 -6.47 -1.84
N LEU A 359 14.55 -7.49 -1.86
CA LEU A 359 14.66 -8.42 -2.97
C LEU A 359 13.45 -9.37 -3.05
N VAL A 360 13.03 -9.94 -1.92
CA VAL A 360 11.88 -10.86 -1.86
C VAL A 360 10.56 -10.15 -2.19
N ASN A 361 10.42 -8.86 -1.88
CA ASN A 361 9.24 -8.06 -2.21
C ASN A 361 8.87 -8.09 -3.70
N PHE A 362 9.85 -8.19 -4.60
CA PHE A 362 9.55 -8.31 -6.03
C PHE A 362 8.67 -9.53 -6.34
N ALA A 363 8.87 -10.64 -5.64
CA ALA A 363 8.05 -11.85 -5.79
C ALA A 363 6.81 -11.82 -4.88
N VAL A 364 6.94 -11.29 -3.67
CA VAL A 364 5.90 -11.33 -2.63
C VAL A 364 5.65 -9.92 -2.07
N PRO A 365 4.97 -9.02 -2.81
CA PRO A 365 4.73 -7.64 -2.39
C PRO A 365 3.52 -7.53 -1.45
N SER A 366 3.39 -8.44 -0.49
CA SER A 366 2.27 -8.49 0.46
C SER A 366 2.82 -8.62 1.87
N GLY A 367 2.65 -7.60 2.73
CA GLY A 367 3.24 -7.67 4.07
C GLY A 367 2.81 -8.89 4.90
N GLY A 368 1.58 -9.37 4.70
CA GLY A 368 1.08 -10.64 5.23
C GLY A 368 1.86 -11.85 4.71
N GLY A 369 1.83 -12.03 3.39
CA GLY A 369 2.50 -13.16 2.74
C GLY A 369 4.02 -13.16 2.90
N HIS A 370 4.62 -11.98 2.90
CA HIS A 370 6.06 -11.77 3.07
C HIS A 370 6.51 -12.20 4.48
N TRP A 371 5.70 -11.90 5.50
CA TRP A 371 5.96 -12.39 6.86
C TRP A 371 5.99 -13.91 6.93
N VAL A 372 5.06 -14.59 6.25
CA VAL A 372 5.01 -16.06 6.18
C VAL A 372 6.25 -16.62 5.46
N VAL A 373 6.67 -16.00 4.36
CA VAL A 373 7.82 -16.46 3.57
C VAL A 373 9.16 -16.24 4.27
N GLN A 374 9.32 -15.13 5.01
CA GLN A 374 10.65 -14.70 5.47
C GLN A 374 10.83 -14.72 6.99
N GLY A 375 9.75 -14.50 7.76
CA GLY A 375 9.79 -14.52 9.22
C GLY A 375 10.39 -15.81 9.79
N PRO A 376 9.99 -17.01 9.33
CA PRO A 376 10.54 -18.29 9.80
C PRO A 376 12.05 -18.47 9.59
N PHE A 377 12.69 -17.68 8.72
CA PHE A 377 14.13 -17.75 8.46
C PHE A 377 14.90 -16.64 9.18
N VAL A 378 14.38 -15.41 9.13
CA VAL A 378 15.04 -14.25 9.75
C VAL A 378 15.06 -14.36 11.27
N ILE A 379 13.99 -14.86 11.89
CA ILE A 379 13.86 -14.82 13.35
C ILE A 379 14.80 -15.82 14.04
N PRO A 380 14.91 -17.09 13.61
CA PRO A 380 15.95 -17.98 14.14
C PRO A 380 17.36 -17.45 13.92
N ALA A 381 17.64 -16.82 12.78
CA ALA A 381 18.93 -16.20 12.52
C ALA A 381 19.22 -15.00 13.42
N ALA A 382 18.21 -14.18 13.70
CA ALA A 382 18.33 -13.09 14.66
C ALA A 382 18.67 -13.62 16.06
N LEU A 383 18.02 -14.71 16.49
CA LEU A 383 18.33 -15.38 17.76
C LEU A 383 19.75 -15.93 17.79
N SER A 384 20.20 -16.62 16.73
CA SER A 384 21.52 -17.24 16.69
C SER A 384 22.67 -16.23 16.65
N LEU A 385 22.45 -15.08 16.01
CA LEU A 385 23.39 -13.96 15.98
C LEU A 385 23.25 -13.01 17.18
N GLU A 386 22.32 -13.29 18.10
CA GLU A 386 21.93 -12.41 19.21
C GLU A 386 21.58 -10.97 18.76
N ALA A 387 21.02 -10.83 17.55
CA ALA A 387 20.56 -9.56 17.01
C ALA A 387 19.21 -9.15 17.63
N ASP A 388 18.88 -7.86 17.55
CA ASP A 388 17.63 -7.33 18.10
C ASP A 388 16.41 -7.86 17.30
N LEU A 389 15.59 -8.67 17.97
CA LEU A 389 14.42 -9.30 17.35
C LEU A 389 13.42 -8.29 16.78
N GLY A 390 13.14 -7.21 17.52
CA GLY A 390 12.21 -6.19 17.09
C GLY A 390 12.69 -5.44 15.86
N LYS A 391 13.98 -5.09 15.84
CA LYS A 391 14.67 -4.48 14.70
C LYS A 391 14.71 -5.42 13.50
N SER A 392 14.90 -6.73 13.70
CA SER A 392 14.83 -7.74 12.63
C SER A 392 13.43 -7.86 12.03
N VAL A 393 12.36 -7.85 12.84
CA VAL A 393 10.96 -7.80 12.35
C VAL A 393 10.76 -6.54 11.49
N MET A 394 11.24 -5.40 12.00
CA MET A 394 11.08 -4.13 11.31
C MET A 394 11.96 -4.01 10.06
N ALA A 395 13.12 -4.67 10.01
CA ALA A 395 13.93 -4.75 8.81
C ALA A 395 13.19 -5.42 7.65
N ILE A 396 12.44 -6.50 7.93
CA ILE A 396 11.55 -7.12 6.95
C ILE A 396 10.45 -6.13 6.54
N ALA A 397 9.79 -5.50 7.51
CA ALA A 397 8.73 -4.54 7.22
C ALA A 397 9.19 -3.38 6.32
N TYR A 398 10.38 -2.85 6.61
CA TYR A 398 10.95 -1.72 5.89
C TYR A 398 11.48 -2.11 4.53
N GLY A 399 12.10 -3.28 4.37
CA GLY A 399 12.58 -3.75 3.07
C GLY A 399 11.43 -3.96 2.10
N ASP A 400 10.37 -4.64 2.55
CA ASP A 400 9.13 -4.81 1.81
C ASP A 400 8.50 -3.48 1.41
N MET A 401 8.26 -2.61 2.37
CA MET A 401 7.68 -1.30 2.14
C MET A 401 8.49 -0.44 1.17
N TRP A 402 9.81 -0.39 1.36
CA TRP A 402 10.73 0.44 0.56
C TRP A 402 10.81 -0.05 -0.89
N ALA A 403 10.85 -1.36 -1.11
CA ALA A 403 10.89 -1.95 -2.45
C ALA A 403 9.62 -1.72 -3.29
N ASN A 404 8.47 -1.45 -2.65
CA ASN A 404 7.25 -1.02 -3.37
C ASN A 404 7.42 0.27 -4.19
N MET A 405 8.50 1.02 -4.00
CA MET A 405 8.82 2.17 -4.85
C MET A 405 9.51 1.79 -6.17
N ALA A 406 9.93 0.54 -6.31
CA ALA A 406 10.39 -0.08 -7.57
C ALA A 406 9.43 -1.18 -8.06
N GLN A 407 8.64 -1.76 -7.15
CA GLN A 407 7.63 -2.78 -7.42
C GLN A 407 6.22 -2.13 -7.50
N PRO A 408 5.50 -2.21 -8.63
CA PRO A 408 4.31 -1.39 -8.86
C PRO A 408 2.97 -1.96 -8.36
N PHE A 409 2.95 -3.11 -7.68
CA PHE A 409 1.74 -3.80 -7.23
C PHE A 409 0.83 -2.89 -6.41
N TRP A 410 1.40 -2.17 -5.43
CA TRP A 410 0.66 -1.26 -4.56
C TRP A 410 0.32 0.08 -5.21
N ALA A 411 0.88 0.39 -6.38
CA ALA A 411 0.54 1.60 -7.12
C ALA A 411 -0.83 1.50 -7.79
N LEU A 412 -1.30 0.28 -8.08
CA LEU A 412 -2.53 0.03 -8.84
C LEU A 412 -3.77 0.72 -8.26
N PRO A 413 -4.06 0.66 -6.94
CA PRO A 413 -5.11 1.45 -6.32
C PRO A 413 -5.07 2.95 -6.68
N ALA A 414 -3.92 3.59 -6.50
CA ALA A 414 -3.76 5.01 -6.73
C ALA A 414 -3.88 5.36 -8.22
N LEU A 415 -3.30 4.53 -9.09
CA LEU A 415 -3.34 4.66 -10.55
C LEU A 415 -4.77 4.50 -11.09
N GLY A 416 -5.54 3.57 -10.56
CA GLY A 416 -6.95 3.36 -10.92
C GLY A 416 -7.84 4.56 -10.59
N ILE A 417 -7.55 5.28 -9.50
CA ILE A 417 -8.24 6.53 -9.13
C ILE A 417 -7.77 7.70 -10.00
N ALA A 418 -6.48 7.75 -10.30
CA ALA A 418 -5.83 8.82 -11.06
C ALA A 418 -6.07 8.76 -12.57
N GLY A 419 -6.33 7.57 -13.12
CA GLY A 419 -6.39 7.32 -14.55
C GLY A 419 -5.02 7.37 -15.24
N LEU A 420 -3.97 6.95 -14.53
CA LEU A 420 -2.59 6.91 -15.03
C LEU A 420 -2.08 5.48 -15.15
N GLY A 421 -1.06 5.28 -15.99
CA GLY A 421 -0.31 4.03 -16.07
C GLY A 421 0.84 3.99 -15.08
N VAL A 422 1.35 2.79 -14.81
CA VAL A 422 2.49 2.58 -13.91
C VAL A 422 3.74 3.37 -14.35
N ARG A 423 3.98 3.41 -15.66
CA ARG A 423 5.15 4.07 -16.27
C ARG A 423 5.18 5.57 -16.04
N ASP A 424 4.03 6.17 -15.73
CA ASP A 424 3.93 7.61 -15.52
C ASP A 424 4.56 8.03 -14.19
N ILE A 425 4.47 7.17 -13.15
CA ILE A 425 4.84 7.56 -11.78
C ILE A 425 6.10 6.86 -11.26
N MET A 426 6.43 5.67 -11.75
CA MET A 426 7.44 4.82 -11.10
C MET A 426 8.86 5.41 -11.16
N GLY A 427 9.18 6.25 -12.15
CA GLY A 427 10.47 6.96 -12.18
C GLY A 427 10.67 7.91 -10.99
N TYR A 428 9.61 8.60 -10.55
CA TYR A 428 9.62 9.43 -9.35
C TYR A 428 9.73 8.57 -8.08
N CYS A 429 9.02 7.45 -8.04
CA CYS A 429 9.04 6.52 -6.91
C CYS A 429 10.44 5.92 -6.70
N MET A 430 11.07 5.42 -7.76
CA MET A 430 12.47 4.93 -7.72
C MET A 430 13.46 6.02 -7.31
N THR A 431 13.18 7.27 -7.63
CA THR A 431 14.01 8.38 -7.15
C THR A 431 13.84 8.59 -5.64
N ALA A 432 12.61 8.55 -5.12
CA ALA A 432 12.36 8.62 -3.68
C ALA A 432 13.01 7.44 -2.95
N LEU A 433 12.94 6.24 -3.51
CA LEU A 433 13.62 5.03 -3.03
C LEU A 433 15.11 5.29 -2.77
N ILE A 434 15.83 5.82 -3.76
CA ILE A 434 17.27 6.11 -3.65
C ILE A 434 17.57 7.14 -2.56
N PHE A 435 16.79 8.23 -2.51
CA PHE A 435 17.06 9.33 -1.57
C PHE A 435 16.61 9.04 -0.13
N THR A 436 15.76 8.03 0.07
CA THR A 436 15.34 7.60 1.41
C THR A 436 16.17 6.44 1.96
N THR A 437 16.94 5.73 1.13
CA THR A 437 17.86 4.66 1.59
C THR A 437 18.70 5.06 2.80
N PRO A 438 19.33 6.25 2.85
CA PRO A 438 20.13 6.64 4.00
C PRO A 438 19.33 6.69 5.32
N ILE A 439 18.04 7.00 5.28
CA ILE A 439 17.18 7.05 6.48
C ILE A 439 17.06 5.65 7.09
N PHE A 440 16.82 4.63 6.25
CA PHE A 440 16.72 3.24 6.69
C PHE A 440 18.07 2.70 7.15
N VAL A 441 19.16 3.02 6.43
CA VAL A 441 20.53 2.64 6.84
C VAL A 441 20.85 3.23 8.21
N ILE A 442 20.57 4.51 8.44
CA ILE A 442 20.80 5.16 9.74
C ILE A 442 19.96 4.50 10.83
N GLY A 443 18.65 4.32 10.60
CA GLY A 443 17.77 3.76 11.61
C GLY A 443 17.98 2.27 11.91
N LEU A 444 18.44 1.46 10.96
CA LEU A 444 18.60 0.01 11.17
C LEU A 444 20.01 -0.39 11.60
N TYR A 445 21.04 0.41 11.27
CA TYR A 445 22.43 0.07 11.57
C TYR A 445 23.03 0.91 12.71
N PHE A 446 22.72 2.22 12.78
CA PHE A 446 23.39 3.14 13.72
C PHE A 446 22.56 3.47 14.97
N LEU A 447 21.24 3.29 14.91
CA LEU A 447 20.28 3.39 16.02
C LEU A 447 19.77 1.99 16.31
#